data_AF-A0A257LF55-F1
#
_entry.id   AF-A0A257LF55-F1
#
_cell.length_a   1.000
_cell.length_b   1.000
_cell.length_c   1.000
_cell.angle_alpha   90.00
_cell.angle_beta   90.00
_cell.angle_gamma   90.00
#
_symmetry.space_group_name_H-M   'P 1'
#
loop_
_entity.id
_entity.type
_entity.pdbx_description
1 polymer ?
#
loop_
_entity_poly.entity_id
_entity_poly.type
_entity_poly.pdbx_seq_one_letter_code
_entity_poly.pdbx_strand_id
1 'polypeptide(L)'
;MAAQAVVTDQMIENDAKSTGDVLSWGLGTQGQRYSPLKTVNTSNVNKLLPVWSFSFGGEKQRGQESQPVIHNGKMFVTASYSRIFALDAKTGAKLWKYEHRLPDGIMPCCDVINRGAALYGNLVIFATLDAQLVALN
;
A
#
# COMPACT_ATOMS: atom_id res chain seq x y z
N MET A 1 2.06 -15.11 22.84
CA MET A 1 2.14 -14.27 21.62
C MET A 1 0.72 -13.86 21.30
N ALA A 2 0.38 -12.57 21.34
CA ALA A 2 -0.96 -12.13 20.96
C ALA A 2 -1.18 -12.50 19.48
N ALA A 3 -2.32 -13.13 19.17
CA ALA A 3 -2.71 -13.37 17.79
C ALA A 3 -2.65 -12.04 17.03
N GLN A 4 -1.85 -11.98 15.96
CA GLN A 4 -1.83 -10.81 15.09
C GLN A 4 -3.25 -10.65 14.54
N ALA A 5 -3.92 -9.54 14.86
CA ALA A 5 -5.27 -9.30 14.37
C ALA A 5 -5.24 -9.39 12.84
N VAL A 6 -6.00 -10.34 12.30
CA VAL A 6 -6.12 -10.57 10.87
C VAL A 6 -7.14 -9.60 10.28
N VAL A 7 -6.96 -9.20 9.02
CA VAL A 7 -7.93 -8.36 8.32
C VAL A 7 -9.18 -9.18 8.02
N THR A 8 -10.33 -8.75 8.52
CA THR A 8 -11.62 -9.42 8.34
C THR A 8 -12.54 -8.63 7.42
N ASP A 9 -13.59 -9.28 6.90
CA ASP A 9 -14.64 -8.61 6.13
C ASP A 9 -15.24 -7.43 6.90
N GLN A 10 -15.54 -7.61 8.18
CA GLN A 10 -16.11 -6.55 9.01
C GLN A 10 -15.18 -5.33 9.13
N MET A 11 -13.86 -5.53 9.14
CA MET A 11 -12.89 -4.43 9.16
C MET A 11 -12.89 -3.68 7.82
N ILE A 12 -12.92 -4.41 6.70
CA ILE A 12 -12.97 -3.82 5.35
C ILE A 12 -14.28 -3.02 5.15
N GLU A 13 -15.42 -3.56 5.57
CA GLU A 13 -16.72 -2.87 5.54
C GLU A 13 -16.71 -1.56 6.34
N ASN A 14 -15.96 -1.52 7.45
CA ASN A 14 -15.84 -0.36 8.32
C ASN A 14 -14.64 0.55 7.99
N ASP A 15 -13.85 0.23 6.96
CA ASP A 15 -12.59 0.91 6.65
C ASP A 15 -12.77 2.43 6.49
N ALA A 16 -13.87 2.88 5.86
CA ALA A 16 -14.23 4.30 5.70
C ALA A 16 -14.38 5.07 7.02
N LYS A 17 -14.67 4.38 8.13
CA LYS A 17 -14.82 4.96 9.47
C LYS A 17 -13.56 4.77 10.31
N SER A 18 -12.66 3.89 9.90
CA SER A 18 -11.43 3.60 10.60
C SER A 18 -10.40 4.72 10.36
N THR A 19 -9.65 5.08 11.38
CA THR A 19 -8.65 6.16 11.31
C THR A 19 -7.23 5.70 11.57
N GLY A 20 -7.05 4.47 12.04
CA GLY A 20 -5.74 3.86 12.31
C GLY A 20 -5.20 3.03 11.15
N ASP A 21 -6.07 2.59 10.24
CA ASP A 21 -5.76 1.69 9.14
C ASP A 21 -6.27 2.26 7.80
N VAL A 22 -5.78 1.69 6.71
CA VAL A 22 -6.29 1.87 5.34
C VAL A 22 -6.29 0.49 4.70
N LEU A 23 -7.44 -0.17 4.70
CA LEU A 23 -7.56 -1.58 4.32
C LEU A 23 -8.03 -1.76 2.88
N SER A 24 -8.70 -0.75 2.31
CA SER A 24 -9.26 -0.80 0.96
C SER A 24 -8.63 0.23 0.04
N TRP A 25 -8.53 -0.13 -1.24
CA TRP A 25 -8.30 0.87 -2.28
C TRP A 25 -9.48 1.85 -2.29
N GLY A 26 -9.21 3.15 -2.13
CA GLY A 26 -10.25 4.18 -2.02
C GLY A 26 -10.76 4.52 -0.60
N LEU A 27 -10.15 3.98 0.48
CA LEU A 27 -10.52 4.27 1.88
C LEU A 27 -11.98 3.90 2.17
N GLY A 28 -12.26 2.59 2.12
CA GLY A 28 -13.60 2.02 2.21
C GLY A 28 -14.19 1.56 0.88
N THR A 29 -15.19 0.67 0.99
CA THR A 29 -15.85 -0.01 -0.14
C THR A 29 -16.56 0.92 -1.12
N GLN A 30 -16.88 2.15 -0.69
CA GLN A 30 -17.51 3.18 -1.51
C GLN A 30 -16.52 4.01 -2.33
N GLY A 31 -15.21 3.84 -2.11
CA GLY A 31 -14.16 4.53 -2.88
C GLY A 31 -14.09 6.04 -2.70
N GLN A 32 -14.64 6.59 -1.61
CA GLN A 32 -14.81 8.04 -1.41
C GLN A 32 -13.50 8.79 -1.14
N ARG A 33 -12.44 8.09 -0.71
CA ARG A 33 -11.13 8.70 -0.36
C ARG A 33 -11.25 9.78 0.72
N TYR A 34 -12.18 9.60 1.64
CA TYR A 34 -12.45 10.51 2.75
C TYR A 34 -11.88 9.96 4.06
N SER A 35 -11.24 10.81 4.86
CA SER A 35 -10.81 10.49 6.23
C SER A 35 -11.46 11.44 7.23
N PRO A 36 -12.02 10.95 8.36
CA PRO A 36 -12.60 11.80 9.38
C PRO A 36 -11.56 12.44 10.32
N LEU A 37 -10.26 12.19 10.11
CA LEU A 37 -9.16 12.79 10.90
C LEU A 37 -9.14 14.32 10.75
N LYS A 38 -8.92 15.03 11.87
CA LYS A 38 -8.91 16.50 11.93
C LYS A 38 -7.61 17.10 12.49
N THR A 39 -6.64 16.25 12.83
CA THR A 39 -5.36 16.67 13.43
C THR A 39 -4.65 17.69 12.56
N VAL A 40 -4.60 17.43 11.25
CA VAL A 40 -4.18 18.38 10.23
C VAL A 40 -5.43 19.03 9.64
N ASN A 41 -5.44 20.35 9.57
CA ASN A 41 -6.56 21.14 9.07
C ASN A 41 -6.07 22.48 8.48
N THR A 42 -6.99 23.29 7.95
CA THR A 42 -6.67 24.54 7.23
C THR A 42 -5.92 25.58 8.07
N SER A 43 -5.99 25.50 9.40
CA SER A 43 -5.28 26.43 10.29
C SER A 43 -3.83 26.04 10.58
N ASN A 44 -3.45 24.77 10.37
CA ASN A 44 -2.12 24.26 10.75
C ASN A 44 -1.38 23.49 9.63
N VAL A 45 -2.01 23.28 8.47
CA VAL A 45 -1.40 22.57 7.32
C VAL A 45 -0.07 23.20 6.87
N ASN A 46 0.09 24.51 7.07
CA ASN A 46 1.33 25.24 6.79
C ASN A 46 2.52 24.84 7.68
N LYS A 47 2.31 24.05 8.73
CA LYS A 47 3.36 23.54 9.63
C LYS A 47 3.77 22.10 9.31
N LEU A 48 3.23 21.48 8.26
CA LEU A 48 3.61 20.13 7.87
C LEU A 48 5.08 20.07 7.43
N LEU A 49 5.78 19.05 7.91
CA LEU A 49 7.17 18.76 7.57
C LEU A 49 7.31 17.29 7.16
N PRO A 50 8.25 16.95 6.27
CA PRO A 50 8.60 15.56 6.00
C PRO A 50 9.05 14.86 7.30
N VAL A 51 8.48 13.68 7.57
CA VAL A 51 8.86 12.86 8.73
C VAL A 51 9.89 11.79 8.38
N TRP A 52 9.82 11.25 7.16
CA TRP A 52 10.79 10.32 6.59
C TRP A 52 10.59 10.25 5.07
N SER A 53 11.54 9.64 4.37
CA SER A 53 11.45 9.31 2.94
C SER A 53 12.05 7.92 2.69
N PHE A 54 11.53 7.21 1.70
CA PHE A 54 12.00 5.89 1.31
C PHE A 54 12.23 5.82 -0.20
N SER A 55 13.44 5.41 -0.60
CA SER A 55 13.77 5.16 -2.01
C SER A 55 13.51 3.70 -2.36
N PHE A 56 12.73 3.45 -3.42
CA PHE A 56 12.50 2.09 -3.94
C PHE A 56 13.77 1.47 -4.55
N GLY A 57 14.73 2.30 -4.96
CA GLY A 57 16.02 1.86 -5.51
C GLY A 57 15.92 0.92 -6.72
N GLY A 58 17.01 0.19 -6.96
CA GLY A 58 17.11 -0.85 -8.00
C GLY A 58 17.09 -0.33 -9.44
N GLU A 59 17.34 0.97 -9.64
CA GLU A 59 17.37 1.65 -10.96
C GLU A 59 16.10 1.45 -11.80
N LYS A 60 14.99 1.08 -11.14
CA LYS A 60 13.66 0.81 -11.72
C LYS A 60 12.72 1.94 -11.30
N GLN A 61 12.68 3.01 -12.09
CA GLN A 61 12.15 4.32 -11.67
C GLN A 61 10.94 4.81 -12.49
N ARG A 62 10.30 3.92 -13.26
CA ARG A 62 9.10 4.22 -14.06
C ARG A 62 7.90 4.63 -13.18
N GLY A 63 6.72 4.87 -13.76
CA GLY A 63 5.55 5.40 -13.04
C GLY A 63 5.25 4.71 -11.70
N GLN A 64 4.96 5.50 -10.67
CA GLN A 64 4.61 5.03 -9.32
C GLN A 64 3.16 5.44 -9.03
N GLU A 65 2.20 4.53 -9.27
CA GLU A 65 0.75 4.81 -9.16
C GLU A 65 0.09 4.17 -7.92
N SER A 66 0.88 3.58 -7.03
CA SER A 66 0.35 2.82 -5.89
C SER A 66 -0.41 3.72 -4.92
N GLN A 67 -1.62 3.31 -4.55
CA GLN A 67 -2.21 3.70 -3.27
C GLN A 67 -1.66 2.76 -2.18
N PRO A 68 -0.98 3.26 -1.13
CA PRO A 68 -0.57 2.42 -0.02
C PRO A 68 -1.78 1.92 0.78
N VAL A 69 -1.67 0.71 1.32
CA VAL A 69 -2.57 0.18 2.36
C VAL A 69 -1.79 0.06 3.67
N ILE A 70 -2.46 0.30 4.79
CA ILE A 70 -1.85 0.39 6.11
C ILE A 70 -2.63 -0.49 7.08
N HIS A 71 -1.94 -1.37 7.80
CA HIS A 71 -2.55 -2.13 8.88
C HIS A 71 -1.53 -2.46 9.96
N ASN A 72 -1.91 -2.32 11.23
CA ASN A 72 -1.06 -2.67 12.38
C ASN A 72 0.34 -2.01 12.33
N GLY A 73 0.39 -0.73 11.93
CA GLY A 73 1.65 0.05 11.86
C GLY A 73 2.56 -0.31 10.68
N LYS A 74 2.14 -1.20 9.78
CA LYS A 74 2.86 -1.54 8.55
C LYS A 74 2.18 -0.89 7.36
N MET A 75 2.97 -0.29 6.48
CA MET A 75 2.54 0.26 5.20
C MET A 75 2.99 -0.68 4.07
N PHE A 76 2.07 -1.06 3.19
CA PHE A 76 2.36 -1.86 2.01
C PHE A 76 2.18 -0.99 0.76
N VAL A 77 3.23 -0.91 -0.04
CA VAL A 77 3.26 -0.05 -1.23
C VAL A 77 3.85 -0.82 -2.40
N THR A 78 3.13 -0.83 -3.52
CA THR A 78 3.62 -1.41 -4.77
C THR A 78 4.48 -0.39 -5.51
N ALA A 79 5.41 -0.88 -6.31
CA ALA A 79 6.28 -0.07 -7.15
C ALA A 79 6.30 -0.60 -8.57
N SER A 80 6.83 0.21 -9.49
CA SER A 80 7.01 -0.19 -10.88
C SER A 80 7.74 -1.52 -11.03
N TYR A 81 7.48 -2.23 -12.13
CA TYR A 81 8.03 -3.56 -12.44
C TYR A 81 7.61 -4.67 -11.46
N SER A 82 6.34 -4.68 -11.01
CA SER A 82 5.77 -5.75 -10.17
C SER A 82 6.55 -6.03 -8.89
N ARG A 83 6.89 -4.95 -8.16
CA ARG A 83 7.56 -5.01 -6.86
C ARG A 83 6.62 -4.50 -5.78
N ILE A 84 6.81 -4.98 -4.56
CA ILE A 84 6.06 -4.51 -3.40
C ILE A 84 6.97 -4.45 -2.16
N PHE A 85 6.77 -3.43 -1.35
CA PHE A 85 7.54 -3.16 -0.13
C PHE A 85 6.59 -3.10 1.06
N ALA A 86 7.01 -3.70 2.18
CA ALA A 86 6.43 -3.42 3.48
C ALA A 86 7.38 -2.53 4.28
N LEU A 87 6.85 -1.43 4.79
CA LEU A 87 7.57 -0.44 5.57
C LEU A 87 6.93 -0.31 6.95
N ASP A 88 7.73 0.02 7.95
CA ASP A 88 7.21 0.53 9.22
C ASP A 88 6.64 1.94 8.98
N ALA A 89 5.35 2.13 9.24
CA ALA A 89 4.64 3.36 8.88
C ALA A 89 5.13 4.59 9.69
N LYS A 90 5.72 4.36 10.87
CA LYS A 90 6.20 5.42 11.75
C LYS A 90 7.61 5.89 11.37
N THR A 91 8.49 4.96 11.01
CA THR A 91 9.91 5.22 10.80
C THR A 91 10.33 5.23 9.34
N GLY A 92 9.52 4.65 8.43
CA GLY A 92 9.88 4.45 7.03
C GLY A 92 10.88 3.30 6.81
N ALA A 93 11.23 2.55 7.85
CA ALA A 93 12.17 1.43 7.75
C ALA A 93 11.57 0.30 6.92
N LYS A 94 12.35 -0.22 5.96
CA LYS A 94 11.94 -1.39 5.16
C LYS A 94 11.92 -2.64 6.03
N LEU A 95 10.75 -3.25 6.16
CA LEU A 95 10.56 -4.54 6.83
C LEU A 95 10.93 -5.69 5.90
N TRP A 96 10.38 -5.66 4.68
CA TRP A 96 10.69 -6.63 3.62
C TRP A 96 10.37 -6.04 2.24
N LYS A 97 10.85 -6.71 1.19
CA LYS A 97 10.46 -6.46 -0.20
C LYS A 97 10.22 -7.78 -0.93
N TYR A 98 9.33 -7.76 -1.91
CA TYR A 98 9.15 -8.83 -2.88
C TYR A 98 9.34 -8.25 -4.30
N GLU A 99 10.09 -8.96 -5.13
CA GLU A 99 10.35 -8.59 -6.52
C GLU A 99 9.95 -9.76 -7.41
N HIS A 100 8.89 -9.56 -8.19
CA HIS A 100 8.44 -10.59 -9.12
C HIS A 100 9.40 -10.72 -10.31
N ARG A 101 9.75 -11.94 -10.68
CA ARG A 101 10.57 -12.19 -11.86
C ARG A 101 9.70 -12.12 -13.11
N LEU A 102 9.68 -10.95 -13.74
CA LEU A 102 8.98 -10.76 -15.00
C LEU A 102 9.73 -11.45 -16.16
N PRO A 103 9.03 -12.10 -17.09
CA PRO A 103 9.63 -12.57 -18.32
C PRO A 103 10.01 -11.38 -19.22
N ASP A 104 10.94 -11.63 -20.14
CA ASP A 104 11.24 -10.66 -21.19
C ASP A 104 10.04 -10.49 -22.13
N GLY A 105 9.88 -9.30 -22.70
CA GLY A 105 8.85 -9.04 -23.72
C GLY A 105 7.43 -8.83 -23.19
N ILE A 106 7.23 -8.60 -21.88
CA ILE A 106 5.93 -8.11 -21.39
C ILE A 106 5.52 -6.83 -22.12
N MET A 107 4.22 -6.69 -22.42
CA MET A 107 3.70 -5.60 -23.25
C MET A 107 2.56 -4.82 -22.56
N PRO A 108 2.82 -4.13 -21.43
CA PRO A 108 1.83 -3.21 -20.89
C PRO A 108 1.66 -2.02 -21.83
N CYS A 109 0.41 -1.60 -22.06
CA CYS A 109 0.11 -0.47 -22.96
C CYS A 109 0.63 0.88 -22.46
N CYS A 110 0.77 1.02 -21.14
CA CYS A 110 0.61 2.29 -20.45
C CYS A 110 1.61 2.40 -19.30
N ASP A 111 2.87 2.02 -19.57
CA ASP A 111 3.98 1.92 -18.61
C ASP A 111 3.90 0.70 -17.65
N VAL A 112 5.00 0.42 -16.96
CA VAL A 112 5.19 -0.74 -16.07
C VAL A 112 4.73 -0.47 -14.63
N ILE A 113 3.49 -0.01 -14.50
CA ILE A 113 2.91 0.51 -13.24
C ILE A 113 2.21 -0.56 -12.40
N ASN A 114 1.87 -0.21 -11.17
CA ASN A 114 0.95 -0.93 -10.29
C ASN A 114 0.18 0.07 -9.41
N ARG A 115 -1.05 -0.25 -9.01
CA ARG A 115 -1.96 0.68 -8.30
C ARG A 115 -2.18 0.34 -6.83
N GLY A 116 -1.58 -0.73 -6.32
CA GLY A 116 -1.63 -1.09 -4.91
C GLY A 116 -1.91 -2.55 -4.67
N ALA A 117 -1.97 -2.89 -3.38
CA ALA A 117 -2.29 -4.21 -2.88
C ALA A 117 -3.64 -4.21 -2.15
N ALA A 118 -4.19 -5.40 -1.93
CA ALA A 118 -5.28 -5.66 -1.02
C ALA A 118 -4.77 -6.44 0.21
N LEU A 119 -5.43 -6.25 1.35
CA LEU A 119 -5.15 -6.99 2.58
C LEU A 119 -6.36 -7.85 2.93
N TYR A 120 -6.15 -9.13 3.23
CA TYR A 120 -7.20 -10.01 3.75
C TYR A 120 -6.59 -11.13 4.58
N GLY A 121 -7.17 -11.44 5.73
CA GLY A 121 -6.58 -12.39 6.66
C GLY A 121 -5.19 -11.92 7.10
N ASN A 122 -4.19 -12.78 6.88
CA ASN A 122 -2.78 -12.49 7.07
C ASN A 122 -2.04 -12.21 5.74
N LEU A 123 -2.76 -11.98 4.65
CA LEU A 123 -2.21 -11.91 3.30
C LEU A 123 -2.11 -10.48 2.77
N VAL A 124 -1.03 -10.23 2.05
CA VAL A 124 -0.86 -9.06 1.16
C VAL A 124 -0.95 -9.54 -0.28
N ILE A 125 -1.93 -9.03 -1.02
CA ILE A 125 -2.31 -9.54 -2.34
C ILE A 125 -2.12 -8.46 -3.39
N PHE A 126 -1.39 -8.74 -4.48
CA PHE A 126 -1.22 -7.79 -5.59
C PHE A 126 -1.05 -8.52 -6.92
N ALA A 127 -1.36 -7.82 -8.02
CA ALA A 127 -1.23 -8.35 -9.38
C ALA A 127 0.11 -7.97 -10.02
N THR A 128 0.58 -8.78 -10.96
CA THR A 128 1.83 -8.56 -11.70
C THR A 128 1.59 -8.25 -13.18
N LEU A 129 2.59 -7.68 -13.85
CA LEU A 129 2.51 -7.23 -15.25
C LEU A 129 2.41 -8.38 -16.28
N ASP A 130 2.70 -9.60 -15.86
CA ASP A 130 2.53 -10.85 -16.63
C ASP A 130 1.23 -11.60 -16.26
N ALA A 131 0.24 -10.86 -15.75
CA ALA A 131 -1.11 -11.34 -15.47
C ALA A 131 -1.20 -12.43 -14.38
N GLN A 132 -0.35 -12.37 -13.36
CA GLN A 132 -0.46 -13.23 -12.18
C GLN A 132 -1.06 -12.47 -10.98
N LEU A 133 -1.64 -13.22 -10.05
CA LEU A 133 -2.05 -12.72 -8.73
C LEU A 133 -1.20 -13.42 -7.66
N VAL A 134 -0.51 -12.63 -6.84
CA VAL A 134 0.43 -13.13 -5.82
C VAL A 134 -0.10 -12.77 -4.43
N ALA A 135 -0.07 -13.74 -3.51
CA ALA A 135 -0.39 -13.55 -2.10
C ALA A 135 0.88 -13.80 -1.24
N LEU A 136 1.19 -12.86 -0.35
CA LEU A 136 2.37 -12.87 0.52
C LEU A 136 1.95 -12.92 2.00
N ASN A 137 2.76 -13.57 2.85
CA ASN A 137 2.58 -13.63 4.31
C ASN A 137 3.41 -12.57 5.05
#